data_AF-A0A2G6IDM4-F1
#
_entry.id   AF-A0A2G6IDM4-F1
#
_cell.length_a   1.000
_cell.length_b   1.000
_cell.length_c   1.000
_cell.angle_alpha   90.00
_cell.angle_beta   90.00
_cell.angle_gamma   90.00
#
_symmetry.space_group_name_H-M   'P 1'
#
loop_
_entity.id
_entity.type
_entity.pdbx_description
1 polymer ?
#
loop_
_entity_poly.entity_id
_entity_poly.type
_entity_poly.pdbx_seq_one_letter_code
_entity_poly.pdbx_strand_id
1 'polypeptide(L)'
;MTRLTFTALTLACTLAASAQAQELFIAGVEPSQRPEGAPEITQVAKDGVWYQQALTGVSQPYPASLKFLEDQGNWFNPFIHPGMTGPYDIRGWHKQP
;
A
#
# COMPACT_ATOMS: atom_id res chain seq x y z
N MET A 1 -26.43 38.55 -39.22
CA MET A 1 -26.69 37.93 -37.90
C MET A 1 -25.84 36.68 -37.63
N THR A 2 -24.72 36.49 -38.35
CA THR A 2 -23.87 35.29 -38.26
C THR A 2 -22.51 35.56 -37.60
N ARG A 3 -22.04 36.81 -37.54
CA ARG A 3 -20.75 37.13 -36.91
C ARG A 3 -20.85 37.26 -35.39
N LEU A 4 -21.94 37.82 -34.86
CA LEU A 4 -22.18 37.97 -33.41
C LEU A 4 -22.37 36.62 -32.69
N THR A 5 -23.01 35.67 -33.35
CA THR A 5 -23.23 34.32 -32.80
C THR A 5 -21.94 33.51 -32.72
N PHE A 6 -21.03 33.67 -33.68
CA PHE A 6 -19.71 33.05 -33.63
C PHE A 6 -18.81 33.63 -32.53
N THR A 7 -18.91 34.94 -32.25
CA THR A 7 -18.14 35.58 -31.16
C THR A 7 -18.69 35.20 -29.77
N ALA A 8 -20.01 35.10 -29.64
CA ALA A 8 -20.65 34.66 -28.40
C ALA A 8 -20.29 33.19 -28.07
N LEU A 9 -20.15 32.33 -29.08
CA LEU A 9 -19.80 30.92 -28.90
C LEU A 9 -18.33 30.73 -28.49
N THR A 10 -17.41 31.54 -29.03
CA THR A 10 -15.99 31.50 -28.62
C THR A 10 -15.80 32.01 -27.19
N LEU A 11 -16.53 33.07 -26.79
CA LEU A 11 -16.46 33.60 -25.42
C LEU A 11 -17.04 32.62 -24.39
N ALA A 12 -18.11 31.90 -24.75
CA ALA A 12 -18.69 30.86 -23.90
C ALA A 12 -17.74 29.65 -23.70
N CYS A 13 -16.98 29.26 -24.73
CA CYS A 13 -15.99 28.18 -24.59
C CYS A 13 -14.78 28.56 -23.71
N THR A 14 -14.38 29.84 -23.66
CA THR A 14 -13.28 30.27 -22.79
C THR A 14 -13.65 30.33 -21.30
N LEU A 15 -14.93 30.53 -20.97
CA LEU A 15 -15.41 30.57 -19.57
C LEU A 15 -15.57 29.19 -18.93
N ALA A 16 -15.66 28.12 -19.74
CA ALA A 16 -15.78 26.74 -19.25
C ALA A 16 -14.43 26.07 -18.91
N ALA A 17 -13.31 26.72 -19.23
CA ALA A 17 -11.97 26.19 -19.00
C ALA A 17 -11.38 26.64 -17.66
N SER A 18 -12.19 26.69 -16.59
CA SER A 18 -11.65 26.75 -15.24
C SER A 18 -10.97 25.42 -14.94
N ALA A 19 -9.68 25.34 -15.25
CA ALA A 19 -8.81 24.29 -14.75
C ALA A 19 -8.88 24.35 -13.22
N GLN A 20 -9.65 23.45 -12.61
CA GLN A 20 -9.57 23.24 -11.17
C GLN A 20 -8.15 22.72 -10.94
N ALA A 21 -7.28 23.59 -10.45
CA ALA A 21 -6.01 23.17 -9.90
C ALA A 21 -6.37 22.21 -8.76
N GLN A 22 -6.21 20.92 -8.99
CA GLN A 22 -6.25 19.95 -7.91
C GLN A 22 -5.14 20.38 -6.96
N GLU A 23 -5.48 20.84 -5.76
CA GLU A 23 -4.48 21.12 -4.74
C GLU A 23 -3.58 19.88 -4.64
N LEU A 24 -2.30 20.06 -4.92
CA LEU A 24 -1.34 18.97 -4.81
C LEU A 24 -1.39 18.53 -3.35
N PHE A 25 -1.79 17.28 -3.10
CA PHE A 25 -1.83 16.73 -1.76
C PHE A 25 -0.39 16.64 -1.24
N ILE A 26 0.01 17.65 -0.47
CA ILE A 26 1.27 17.68 0.27
C ILE A 26 0.95 17.07 1.64
N ALA A 27 1.50 15.89 1.91
CA ALA A 27 1.28 15.14 3.15
C ALA A 27 1.98 15.76 4.37
N GLY A 28 2.01 17.09 4.49
CA GLY A 28 2.73 17.86 5.50
C GLY A 28 3.97 18.57 4.96
N VAL A 29 4.29 19.74 5.53
CA VAL A 29 5.47 20.55 5.20
C VAL A 29 6.56 20.47 6.28
N GLU A 30 6.28 19.80 7.39
CA GLU A 30 7.18 19.62 8.53
C GLU A 30 7.54 18.13 8.69
N PRO A 31 8.71 17.67 8.20
CA PRO A 31 9.06 16.24 8.18
C PRO A 31 9.15 15.58 9.55
N SER A 32 9.34 16.36 10.61
CA SER A 32 9.40 15.88 12.00
C SER A 32 8.01 15.66 12.61
N GLN A 33 6.95 16.13 11.97
CA GLN A 33 5.58 16.03 12.46
C GLN A 33 4.77 15.09 11.57
N ARG A 34 4.00 14.22 12.20
CA ARG A 34 2.95 13.49 11.49
C ARG A 34 1.79 14.47 11.26
N PRO A 35 1.22 14.56 10.04
CA PRO A 35 0.07 15.41 9.80
C PRO A 35 -1.10 15.06 10.70
N GLU A 36 -1.83 16.08 11.13
CA GLU A 36 -3.07 15.90 11.88
C GLU A 36 -4.09 15.12 11.04
N GLY A 37 -4.75 14.14 11.64
CA GLY A 37 -5.71 13.28 10.96
C GLY A 37 -5.12 12.24 10.01
N ALA A 38 -3.79 12.10 9.94
CA ALA A 38 -3.16 11.05 9.16
C ALA A 38 -3.63 9.65 9.63
N PRO A 39 -4.08 8.76 8.72
CA PRO A 39 -4.54 7.43 9.10
C PRO A 39 -3.48 6.66 9.88
N GLU A 40 -3.89 5.94 10.93
CA GLU A 40 -3.03 5.11 11.75
C GLU A 40 -3.54 3.67 11.79
N ILE A 41 -2.60 2.71 11.79
CA ILE A 41 -2.89 1.31 12.01
C ILE A 41 -2.76 1.04 13.50
N THR A 42 -3.88 0.87 14.20
CA THR A 42 -3.91 0.60 15.65
C THR A 42 -3.78 -0.88 15.98
N GLN A 43 -4.11 -1.77 15.04
CA GLN A 43 -4.01 -3.21 15.19
C GLN A 43 -3.71 -3.90 13.86
N VAL A 44 -2.95 -4.99 13.93
CA VAL A 44 -2.66 -5.87 12.79
C VAL A 44 -3.37 -7.19 13.01
N ALA A 45 -4.30 -7.53 12.13
CA ALA A 45 -4.98 -8.81 12.17
C ALA A 45 -4.02 -9.92 11.69
N LYS A 46 -3.73 -10.88 12.59
CA LYS A 46 -2.98 -12.09 12.28
C LYS A 46 -3.95 -13.27 12.32
N ASP A 47 -4.76 -13.38 11.29
CA ASP A 47 -5.74 -14.44 11.18
C ASP A 47 -5.10 -15.78 10.77
N GLY A 48 -5.91 -16.82 10.64
CA GLY A 48 -5.41 -18.14 10.25
C GLY A 48 -4.69 -18.13 8.90
N VAL A 49 -5.13 -17.33 7.94
CA VAL A 49 -4.50 -17.23 6.61
C VAL A 49 -3.11 -16.61 6.74
N TRP A 50 -2.99 -15.55 7.55
CA TRP A 50 -1.71 -14.92 7.85
C TRP A 50 -0.71 -15.93 8.45
N TYR A 51 -1.13 -16.73 9.44
CA TYR A 51 -0.25 -17.74 10.04
C TYR A 51 0.12 -18.87 9.08
N GLN A 52 -0.84 -19.34 8.25
CA GLN A 52 -0.55 -20.35 7.23
C GLN A 52 0.56 -19.87 6.29
N GLN A 53 0.47 -18.61 5.84
CA GLN A 53 1.51 -18.01 5.02
C GLN A 53 2.81 -17.80 5.79
N ALA A 54 2.78 -17.18 6.97
CA ALA A 54 3.97 -16.90 7.79
C ALA A 54 4.75 -18.16 8.17
N LEU A 55 4.07 -19.30 8.29
CA LEU A 55 4.63 -20.59 8.67
C LEU A 55 4.92 -21.53 7.47
N THR A 56 4.81 -21.05 6.22
CA THR A 56 5.14 -21.82 5.01
C THR A 56 6.45 -22.59 5.14
N GLY A 57 6.43 -23.91 4.96
CA GLY A 57 7.65 -24.73 5.05
C GLY A 57 8.24 -24.94 6.45
N VAL A 58 7.54 -24.53 7.52
CA VAL A 58 7.93 -24.83 8.90
C VAL A 58 7.12 -26.02 9.41
N SER A 59 7.81 -27.08 9.83
CA SER A 59 7.18 -28.27 10.41
C SER A 59 6.85 -28.05 11.88
N GLN A 60 5.77 -28.70 12.34
CA GLN A 60 5.45 -28.78 13.76
C GLN A 60 6.39 -29.79 14.49
N PRO A 61 6.64 -29.60 15.79
CA PRO A 61 6.21 -28.48 16.61
C PRO A 61 6.92 -27.18 16.23
N TYR A 62 6.19 -26.05 16.22
CA TYR A 62 6.79 -24.78 15.83
C TYR A 62 7.87 -24.36 16.84
N PRO A 63 9.06 -23.95 16.37
CA PRO A 63 10.13 -23.53 17.27
C PRO A 63 9.73 -22.32 18.12
N ALA A 64 10.11 -22.33 19.40
CA ALA A 64 9.85 -21.21 20.32
C ALA A 64 10.47 -19.89 19.83
N SER A 65 11.53 -19.95 19.02
CA SER A 65 12.15 -18.78 18.39
C SER A 65 11.21 -18.03 17.44
N LEU A 66 10.10 -18.64 16.98
CA LEU A 66 9.11 -17.98 16.12
C LEU A 66 8.09 -17.14 16.88
N LYS A 67 8.20 -17.02 18.20
CA LYS A 67 7.31 -16.17 19.02
C LYS A 67 7.29 -14.70 18.56
N PHE A 68 8.35 -14.23 17.88
CA PHE A 68 8.36 -12.87 17.30
C PHE A 68 7.20 -12.62 16.32
N LEU A 69 6.61 -13.66 15.73
CA LEU A 69 5.42 -13.54 14.88
C LEU A 69 4.24 -12.93 15.65
N GLU A 70 4.19 -13.06 16.97
CA GLU A 70 3.18 -12.45 17.85
C GLU A 70 3.41 -10.95 18.07
N ASP A 71 4.67 -10.54 18.17
CA ASP A 71 5.06 -9.17 18.52
C ASP A 71 5.27 -8.28 17.29
N GLN A 72 5.40 -8.89 16.11
CA GLN A 72 5.58 -8.18 14.84
C GLN A 72 4.35 -7.33 14.46
N GLY A 73 4.57 -6.05 14.16
CA GLY A 73 3.56 -5.19 13.51
C GLY A 73 3.45 -5.44 12.00
N ASN A 74 2.84 -4.51 11.25
CA ASN A 74 2.64 -4.67 9.81
C ASN A 74 3.87 -4.24 8.97
N TRP A 75 5.06 -4.46 9.52
CA TRP A 75 6.32 -4.12 8.85
C TRP A 75 6.78 -5.27 7.95
N PHE A 76 7.41 -4.93 6.83
CA PHE A 76 8.01 -5.92 5.95
C PHE A 76 9.03 -6.78 6.73
N ASN A 77 8.91 -8.10 6.58
CA ASN A 77 9.85 -9.04 7.17
C ASN A 77 10.17 -10.16 6.17
N PRO A 78 11.44 -10.32 5.74
CA PRO A 78 11.81 -11.31 4.75
C PRO A 78 11.56 -12.75 5.21
N PHE A 79 11.34 -12.99 6.51
CA PHE A 79 11.01 -14.31 7.02
C PHE A 79 9.64 -14.80 6.54
N ILE A 80 8.63 -13.93 6.43
CA ILE A 80 7.24 -14.30 6.11
C ILE A 80 6.89 -14.05 4.63
N HIS A 81 7.89 -13.77 3.80
CA HIS A 81 7.73 -13.54 2.37
C HIS A 81 8.62 -14.48 1.55
N PRO A 82 8.23 -14.79 0.30
CA PRO A 82 9.10 -15.49 -0.64
C PRO A 82 10.42 -14.75 -0.86
N GLY A 83 11.52 -15.49 -0.85
CA GLY A 83 12.86 -14.97 -1.08
C GLY A 83 13.41 -15.33 -2.46
N MET A 84 14.65 -15.81 -2.50
CA MET A 84 15.28 -16.30 -3.72
C MET A 84 14.77 -17.71 -4.08
N THR A 85 14.68 -17.99 -5.38
CA THR A 85 14.30 -19.30 -5.94
C THR A 85 15.43 -20.34 -5.86
N GLY A 86 15.11 -21.60 -6.18
CA GLY A 86 16.10 -22.65 -6.43
C GLY A 86 16.78 -23.13 -5.14
N PRO A 87 18.12 -23.22 -5.08
CA PRO A 87 18.82 -23.77 -3.91
C PRO A 87 18.64 -22.94 -2.62
N TYR A 88 18.12 -21.71 -2.75
CA TYR A 88 17.87 -20.80 -1.63
C TYR A 88 16.40 -20.80 -1.18
N ASP A 89 15.49 -21.51 -1.88
CA ASP A 89 14.10 -21.67 -1.46
C ASP A 89 13.97 -22.74 -0.36
N ILE A 90 14.68 -22.54 0.74
CA ILE A 90 14.77 -23.49 1.86
C ILE A 90 13.42 -23.74 2.55
N ARG A 91 12.45 -22.85 2.35
CA ARG A 91 11.09 -22.95 2.88
C ARG A 91 10.06 -23.39 1.84
N GLY A 92 10.46 -23.60 0.58
CA GLY A 92 9.59 -24.10 -0.47
C GLY A 92 8.49 -23.12 -0.90
N TRP A 93 8.71 -21.82 -0.76
CA TRP A 93 7.78 -20.76 -1.15
C TRP A 93 7.40 -20.77 -2.64
N HIS A 94 8.26 -21.32 -3.49
CA HIS A 94 8.10 -21.32 -4.95
C HIS A 94 7.75 -22.70 -5.50
N LYS A 95 7.47 -23.68 -4.63
CA LYS A 95 6.99 -24.99 -5.07
C LYS A 95 5.58 -24.82 -5.63
N GLN A 96 5.37 -25.27 -6.86
CA GLN A 96 4.01 -25.37 -7.40
C GLN A 96 3.24 -26.46 -6.64
N PRO A 97 1.93 -26.30 -6.43
CA PRO A 97 1.09 -27.35 -5.86
C PRO A 97 1.08 -28.62 -6.73
#